data_AF-A0A7X4CPM8-F1
#
_entry.id   AF-A0A7X4CPM8-F1
#
_cell.length_a   1.000
_cell.length_b   1.000
_cell.length_c   1.000
_cell.angle_alpha   90.00
_cell.angle_beta   90.00
_cell.angle_gamma   90.00
#
_symmetry.space_group_name_H-M   'P 1'
#
loop_
_entity.id
_entity.type
_entity.pdbx_description
1 polymer ?
#
loop_
_entity_poly.entity_id
_entity_poly.type
_entity_poly.pdbx_seq_one_letter_code
_entity_poly.pdbx_strand_id
1 'polypeptide(L)'
;MTEAFALLADGIGITGFQIADEAGSLLWGFVNSLDAQIRRLDRSVDRISPELRDLQKQQDGTEIKSRELELFTDRARNLGGRRDAFEEMRDAAAAQYLAQTGEMWRPRSGSHTSRTGLLTSASIDARDFMRARENRKMKENLPDGTLIAIAGGKDGDPDAVFLKLDAARRKYPDMVLVHGGGPGVEKFAARWAEARGIHQIVCRPDWNAHGKAAPFRRNAEMMNLLPKGLILFPSDSGITANLADQATGFGIPVLKVGAA
;
A
#
# COMPACT_ATOMS: atom_id res chain seq x y z
N MET A 1 -4.86 -23.13 -5.20
CA MET A 1 -5.13 -21.90 -4.42
C MET A 1 -6.27 -21.08 -5.00
N THR A 2 -6.30 -20.85 -6.32
CA THR A 2 -7.45 -20.25 -7.02
C THR A 2 -8.76 -21.00 -6.72
N GLU A 3 -8.73 -22.33 -6.72
CA GLU A 3 -9.87 -23.17 -6.33
C GLU A 3 -10.26 -23.04 -4.85
N ALA A 4 -9.30 -22.88 -3.94
CA ALA A 4 -9.59 -22.75 -2.50
C ALA A 4 -10.25 -21.41 -2.19
N PHE A 5 -9.80 -20.32 -2.83
CA PHE A 5 -10.42 -19.01 -2.72
C PHE A 5 -11.80 -19.00 -3.40
N ALA A 6 -11.92 -19.62 -4.58
CA ALA A 6 -13.20 -19.77 -5.29
C ALA A 6 -14.21 -20.58 -4.46
N LEU A 7 -13.81 -21.71 -3.87
CA LEU A 7 -14.66 -22.50 -2.96
C LEU A 7 -15.12 -21.70 -1.74
N LEU A 8 -14.23 -20.88 -1.17
CA LEU A 8 -14.56 -20.01 -0.04
C LEU A 8 -15.58 -18.95 -0.47
N ALA A 9 -15.37 -18.35 -1.63
CA ALA A 9 -16.25 -17.34 -2.20
C ALA A 9 -17.63 -17.88 -2.61
N ASP A 10 -17.65 -18.99 -3.32
CA ASP A 10 -18.87 -19.68 -3.75
C ASP A 10 -19.64 -20.19 -2.52
N GLY A 11 -18.92 -20.77 -1.55
CA GLY A 11 -19.52 -21.24 -0.29
C GLY A 11 -20.18 -20.12 0.52
N ILE A 12 -19.58 -18.93 0.54
CA ILE A 12 -20.16 -17.74 1.17
C ILE A 12 -21.36 -17.21 0.36
N GLY A 13 -21.32 -17.29 -0.97
CA GLY A 13 -22.39 -16.82 -1.86
C GLY A 13 -23.64 -17.71 -1.92
N ILE A 14 -23.51 -19.00 -1.60
CA ILE A 14 -24.60 -20.00 -1.70
C ILE A 14 -25.57 -19.93 -0.50
N THR A 15 -25.14 -19.44 0.67
CA THR A 15 -25.98 -19.41 1.87
C THR A 15 -26.74 -18.09 1.95
N GLY A 16 -28.01 -18.09 1.52
CA GLY A 16 -28.88 -16.91 1.43
C GLY A 16 -29.24 -16.15 2.73
N PHE A 17 -28.39 -16.12 3.76
CA PHE A 17 -28.60 -15.34 4.99
C PHE A 17 -27.28 -14.89 5.65
N GLN A 18 -27.25 -13.66 6.16
CA GLN A 18 -26.33 -12.99 7.13
C GLN A 18 -24.80 -13.09 6.92
N ILE A 19 -24.26 -14.25 6.53
CA ILE A 19 -22.83 -14.48 6.29
C ILE A 19 -22.38 -13.88 4.95
N ALA A 20 -23.29 -13.75 3.98
CA ALA A 20 -23.01 -13.08 2.71
C ALA A 20 -22.61 -11.60 2.91
N ASP A 21 -23.17 -10.92 3.93
CA ASP A 21 -22.79 -9.55 4.29
C ASP A 21 -21.36 -9.47 4.86
N GLU A 22 -20.88 -10.57 5.47
CA GLU A 22 -19.53 -10.71 5.99
C GLU A 22 -18.52 -11.21 4.93
N ALA A 23 -18.97 -11.53 3.71
CA ALA A 23 -18.13 -12.07 2.64
C ALA A 23 -16.90 -11.19 2.38
N GLY A 24 -17.10 -9.88 2.26
CA GLY A 24 -16.01 -8.92 2.05
C GLY A 24 -15.00 -8.95 3.20
N SER A 25 -15.47 -9.00 4.44
CA SER A 25 -14.62 -9.07 5.64
C SER A 25 -13.79 -10.36 5.69
N LEU A 26 -14.43 -11.50 5.37
CA LEU A 26 -13.79 -12.82 5.38
C LEU A 26 -12.76 -12.96 4.27
N LEU A 27 -13.11 -12.58 3.04
CA LEU A 27 -12.19 -12.63 1.90
C LEU A 27 -11.01 -11.66 2.12
N TRP A 28 -11.28 -10.46 2.65
CA TRP A 28 -10.21 -9.52 3.03
C TRP A 28 -9.30 -10.12 4.11
N GLY A 29 -9.87 -10.79 5.13
CA GLY A 29 -9.14 -11.49 6.17
C GLY A 29 -8.24 -12.60 5.64
N PHE A 30 -8.72 -13.37 4.66
CA PHE A 30 -7.96 -14.41 3.99
C PHE A 30 -6.71 -13.84 3.30
N VAL A 31 -6.86 -12.78 2.48
CA VAL A 31 -5.71 -12.16 1.81
C VAL A 31 -4.73 -11.56 2.84
N ASN A 32 -5.22 -10.96 3.92
CA ASN A 32 -4.35 -10.46 5.01
C ASN A 32 -3.60 -11.59 5.74
N SER A 33 -4.16 -12.79 5.81
CA SER A 33 -3.47 -13.93 6.43
C SER A 33 -2.22 -14.33 5.62
N LEU A 34 -2.32 -14.28 4.28
CA LEU A 34 -1.20 -14.52 3.37
C LEU A 34 -0.14 -13.43 3.53
N ASP A 35 -0.56 -12.16 3.53
CA ASP A 35 0.35 -11.03 3.76
C ASP A 35 1.07 -11.12 5.12
N ALA A 36 0.37 -11.58 6.16
CA ALA A 36 0.97 -11.80 7.47
C ALA A 36 2.03 -12.92 7.46
N GLN A 37 1.85 -13.97 6.66
CA GLN A 37 2.87 -15.02 6.49
C GLN A 37 4.10 -14.49 5.75
N ILE A 38 3.93 -13.68 4.70
CA ILE A 38 5.03 -13.01 4.00
C ILE A 38 5.86 -12.19 4.99
N ARG A 39 5.22 -11.32 5.78
CA ARG A 39 5.91 -10.50 6.81
C ARG A 39 6.61 -11.33 7.89
N ARG A 40 6.15 -12.54 8.18
CA ARG A 40 6.84 -13.47 9.11
C ARG A 40 8.08 -14.07 8.46
N LEU A 41 8.00 -14.42 7.18
CA LEU A 41 9.12 -14.94 6.40
C LEU A 41 10.19 -13.86 6.17
N ASP A 42 9.80 -12.63 5.84
CA ASP A 42 10.72 -11.49 5.73
C ASP A 42 11.52 -11.29 7.01
N ARG A 43 10.84 -11.24 8.17
CA ARG A 43 11.52 -11.14 9.47
C ARG A 43 12.43 -12.33 9.78
N SER A 44 12.14 -13.50 9.23
CA SER A 44 12.99 -14.69 9.38
C SER A 44 14.24 -14.57 8.53
N VAL A 45 14.13 -14.05 7.31
CA VAL A 45 15.26 -13.73 6.42
C VAL A 45 16.13 -12.64 7.04
N ASP A 46 15.54 -11.58 7.58
CA ASP A 46 16.26 -10.49 8.24
C ASP A 46 17.06 -10.98 9.45
N ARG A 47 16.55 -11.97 10.20
CA ARG A 47 17.25 -12.55 11.35
C ARG A 47 18.51 -13.32 10.97
N ILE A 48 18.49 -14.05 9.85
CA ILE A 48 19.64 -14.86 9.41
C ILE A 48 20.65 -14.07 8.58
N SER A 49 20.25 -12.91 8.05
CA SER A 49 21.07 -12.09 7.16
C SER A 49 22.40 -11.60 7.77
N PRO A 50 22.48 -11.19 9.05
CA PRO A 50 23.75 -10.82 9.68
C PRO A 50 24.72 -12.00 9.77
N GLU A 51 24.24 -13.16 10.22
CA GLU A 51 25.04 -14.37 10.40
C GLU A 51 25.57 -14.89 9.05
N LEU A 52 24.75 -14.86 8.00
CA LEU A 52 25.19 -15.18 6.64
C LEU A 52 26.32 -14.24 6.16
N ARG A 53 26.23 -12.94 6.44
CA ARG A 53 27.28 -11.97 6.08
C ARG A 53 28.57 -12.20 6.87
N ASP A 54 28.46 -12.57 8.13
CA ASP A 54 29.63 -12.83 8.97
C ASP A 54 30.32 -14.14 8.56
N LEU A 55 29.56 -15.20 8.26
CA LEU A 55 30.08 -16.44 7.69
C LEU A 55 30.79 -16.22 6.36
N GLN A 56 30.22 -15.40 5.46
CA GLN A 56 30.87 -15.03 4.19
C GLN A 56 32.19 -14.29 4.39
N LYS A 57 32.28 -13.40 5.39
CA LYS A 57 33.53 -12.67 5.69
C LYS A 57 34.59 -13.53 6.36
N GLN A 58 34.18 -14.50 7.16
CA GLN A 58 35.06 -15.38 7.94
C GLN A 58 35.45 -16.66 7.19
N GLN A 59 34.98 -16.81 5.95
CA GLN A 59 35.29 -17.96 5.11
C GLN A 59 36.79 -17.98 4.82
N ASP A 60 37.45 -19.05 5.28
CA ASP A 60 38.89 -19.29 5.18
C ASP A 60 39.23 -20.47 4.25
N GLY A 61 38.21 -21.02 3.56
CA GLY A 61 38.35 -22.18 2.67
C GLY A 61 38.33 -23.54 3.38
N THR A 62 38.15 -23.60 4.70
CA THR A 62 37.99 -24.87 5.41
C THR A 62 36.67 -25.55 5.02
N GLU A 63 36.68 -26.89 4.99
CA GLU A 63 35.51 -27.71 4.67
C GLU A 63 34.37 -27.45 5.67
N ILE A 64 34.70 -27.27 6.95
CA ILE A 64 33.73 -27.02 8.02
C ILE A 64 32.99 -25.70 7.77
N LYS A 65 33.69 -24.58 7.58
CA LYS A 65 33.04 -23.28 7.32
C LYS A 65 32.36 -23.23 5.96
N SER A 66 32.89 -23.93 4.96
CA SER A 66 32.24 -24.04 3.64
C SER A 66 30.89 -24.76 3.75
N ARG A 67 30.83 -25.86 4.52
CA ARG A 67 29.60 -26.60 4.78
C ARG A 67 28.60 -25.79 5.62
N GLU A 68 29.07 -25.06 6.64
CA GLU A 68 28.20 -24.17 7.42
C GLU A 68 27.60 -23.06 6.57
N LEU A 69 28.40 -22.43 5.71
CA LEU A 69 27.91 -21.40 4.78
C LEU A 69 26.88 -21.96 3.79
N GLU A 70 27.11 -23.16 3.26
CA GLU A 70 26.18 -23.85 2.36
C GLU A 70 24.82 -24.08 3.03
N LEU A 71 24.82 -24.65 4.26
CA LEU A 71 23.60 -24.88 5.03
C LEU A 71 22.81 -23.59 5.31
N PHE A 72 23.51 -22.51 5.67
CA PHE A 72 22.87 -21.20 5.89
C PHE A 72 22.33 -20.58 4.61
N THR A 73 23.05 -20.74 3.50
CA THR A 73 22.62 -20.27 2.19
C THR A 73 21.37 -21.01 1.71
N ASP A 74 21.32 -22.33 1.90
CA ASP A 74 20.17 -23.16 1.56
C ASP A 74 18.95 -22.82 2.42
N ARG A 75 19.15 -22.59 3.72
CA ARG A 75 18.09 -22.11 4.62
C ARG A 75 17.56 -20.75 4.16
N ALA A 76 18.42 -19.81 3.79
CA ALA A 76 18.03 -18.51 3.27
C ALA A 76 17.23 -18.64 1.96
N ARG A 77 17.72 -19.47 1.02
CA ARG A 77 17.05 -19.75 -0.25
C ARG A 77 15.67 -20.37 -0.04
N ASN A 78 15.54 -21.31 0.89
CA ASN A 78 14.26 -21.95 1.23
C ASN A 78 13.25 -20.93 1.79
N LEU A 79 13.68 -20.06 2.71
CA LEU A 79 12.84 -18.99 3.24
C LEU A 79 12.40 -18.01 2.14
N GLY A 80 13.32 -17.64 1.24
CA GLY A 80 13.03 -16.82 0.07
C GLY A 80 11.99 -17.46 -0.86
N GLY A 81 12.18 -18.72 -1.24
CA GLY A 81 11.23 -19.44 -2.10
C GLY A 81 9.84 -19.58 -1.47
N ARG A 82 9.76 -19.83 -0.15
CA ARG A 82 8.48 -19.82 0.57
C ARG A 82 7.83 -18.45 0.54
N ARG A 83 8.61 -17.38 0.77
CA ARG A 83 8.11 -16.00 0.73
C ARG A 83 7.54 -15.68 -0.65
N ASP A 84 8.28 -16.00 -1.72
CA ASP A 84 7.86 -15.73 -3.09
C ASP A 84 6.56 -16.50 -3.45
N ALA A 85 6.45 -17.77 -3.03
CA ALA A 85 5.22 -18.54 -3.21
C ALA A 85 4.01 -17.92 -2.46
N PHE A 86 4.20 -17.44 -1.22
CA PHE A 86 3.13 -16.73 -0.51
C PHE A 86 2.78 -15.38 -1.15
N GLU A 87 3.76 -14.70 -1.77
CA GLU A 87 3.55 -13.47 -2.52
C GLU A 87 2.65 -13.69 -3.73
N GLU A 88 2.93 -14.73 -4.52
CA GLU A 88 2.11 -15.13 -5.67
C GLU A 88 0.68 -15.52 -5.23
N MET A 89 0.55 -16.28 -4.13
CA MET A 89 -0.76 -16.64 -3.58
C MET A 89 -1.56 -15.42 -3.13
N ARG A 90 -0.92 -14.46 -2.46
CA ARG A 90 -1.55 -13.23 -2.00
C ARG A 90 -2.02 -12.38 -3.18
N ASP A 91 -1.18 -12.21 -4.20
CA ASP A 91 -1.51 -11.39 -5.38
C ASP A 91 -2.70 -12.01 -6.15
N ALA A 92 -2.72 -13.34 -6.32
CA ALA A 92 -3.85 -14.05 -6.92
C ALA A 92 -5.15 -13.91 -6.09
N ALA A 93 -5.05 -14.03 -4.76
CA ALA A 93 -6.20 -13.88 -3.88
C ALA A 93 -6.73 -12.43 -3.85
N ALA A 94 -5.84 -11.43 -3.93
CA ALA A 94 -6.21 -10.02 -4.03
C ALA A 94 -6.95 -9.71 -5.34
N ALA A 95 -6.53 -10.30 -6.46
CA ALA A 95 -7.23 -10.17 -7.74
C ALA A 95 -8.64 -10.77 -7.68
N GLN A 96 -8.80 -11.93 -7.04
CA GLN A 96 -10.11 -12.57 -6.84
C GLN A 96 -11.01 -11.78 -5.87
N TYR A 97 -10.44 -11.22 -4.80
CA TYR A 97 -11.13 -10.31 -3.88
C TYR A 97 -11.74 -9.12 -4.63
N LEU A 98 -10.97 -8.50 -5.53
CA LEU A 98 -11.46 -7.44 -6.40
C LEU A 98 -12.58 -7.90 -7.32
N ALA A 99 -12.43 -9.05 -7.96
CA ALA A 99 -13.45 -9.59 -8.85
C ALA A 99 -14.80 -9.84 -8.15
N GLN A 100 -14.77 -10.25 -6.88
CA GLN A 100 -15.97 -10.62 -6.12
C GLN A 100 -16.61 -9.46 -5.37
N THR A 101 -15.82 -8.57 -4.80
CA THR A 101 -16.32 -7.47 -3.96
C THR A 101 -16.42 -6.15 -4.70
N GLY A 102 -15.73 -6.02 -5.84
CA GLY A 102 -15.51 -4.73 -6.50
C GLY A 102 -14.57 -3.79 -5.72
N GLU A 103 -14.06 -4.23 -4.57
CA GLU A 103 -13.11 -3.50 -3.75
C GLU A 103 -11.71 -4.09 -3.89
N MET A 104 -10.71 -3.23 -3.94
CA MET A 104 -9.32 -3.67 -4.03
C MET A 104 -8.81 -4.01 -2.63
N TRP A 105 -8.11 -5.13 -2.53
CA TRP A 105 -7.53 -5.54 -1.26
C TRP A 105 -6.46 -4.54 -0.83
N ARG A 106 -6.49 -4.16 0.45
CA ARG A 106 -5.45 -3.33 1.08
C ARG A 106 -4.97 -4.02 2.35
N PRO A 107 -3.65 -4.11 2.58
CA PRO A 107 -3.14 -4.68 3.81
C PRO A 107 -3.55 -3.83 5.01
N ARG A 108 -3.80 -4.49 6.15
CA ARG A 108 -4.16 -3.84 7.41
C ARG A 108 -3.12 -2.82 7.88
N SER A 109 -1.84 -3.05 7.56
CA SER A 109 -0.73 -2.15 7.87
C SER A 109 0.42 -2.32 6.88
N GLY A 110 1.18 -1.24 6.65
CA GLY A 110 2.38 -1.24 5.80
C GLY A 110 2.12 -1.13 4.29
N SER A 111 3.21 -1.09 3.53
CA SER A 111 3.19 -1.06 2.07
C SER A 111 2.89 -2.42 1.46
N HIS A 112 2.41 -2.39 0.23
CA HIS A 112 2.41 -3.52 -0.67
C HIS A 112 2.86 -3.09 -2.06
N THR A 113 3.95 -3.67 -2.53
CA THR A 113 4.42 -3.61 -3.92
C THR A 113 4.22 -5.00 -4.52
N SER A 114 3.51 -5.12 -5.64
CA SER A 114 3.48 -6.40 -6.36
C SER A 114 4.76 -6.49 -7.19
N ARG A 115 5.59 -7.49 -6.91
CA ARG A 115 6.75 -7.80 -7.76
C ARG A 115 6.35 -8.60 -9.01
N THR A 116 5.13 -9.16 -9.02
CA THR A 116 4.61 -10.03 -10.09
C THR A 116 3.90 -9.25 -11.21
N GLY A 117 3.58 -7.97 -11.00
CA GLY A 117 2.89 -7.13 -11.98
C GLY A 117 1.39 -7.44 -12.14
N LEU A 118 0.86 -8.42 -11.40
CA LEU A 118 -0.56 -8.80 -11.39
C LEU A 118 -1.44 -7.75 -10.70
N LEU A 119 -0.89 -7.02 -9.73
CA LEU A 119 -1.52 -5.81 -9.19
C LEU A 119 -0.85 -4.61 -9.85
N THR A 120 -1.59 -3.98 -10.77
CA THR A 120 -1.10 -2.90 -11.63
C THR A 120 -0.80 -1.60 -10.88
N SER A 121 -1.25 -1.46 -9.63
CA SER A 121 -0.86 -0.35 -8.77
C SER A 121 -0.16 -0.82 -7.50
N ALA A 122 1.10 -0.39 -7.33
CA ALA A 122 1.76 -0.43 -6.04
C ALA A 122 1.13 0.62 -5.11
N SER A 123 0.77 0.21 -3.89
CA SER A 123 0.30 1.09 -2.82
C SER A 123 1.33 1.08 -1.69
N ILE A 124 2.12 2.16 -1.61
CA ILE A 124 3.19 2.30 -0.62
C ILE A 124 2.70 3.16 0.55
N ASP A 125 2.90 2.71 1.79
CA ASP A 125 2.67 3.51 2.99
C ASP A 125 3.67 4.69 2.99
N ALA A 126 3.19 5.90 3.30
CA ALA A 126 4.03 7.10 3.24
C ALA A 126 5.31 7.02 4.10
N ARG A 127 5.28 6.27 5.20
CA ARG A 127 6.46 6.08 6.07
C ARG A 127 7.51 5.19 5.42
N ASP A 128 7.08 4.13 4.74
CA ASP A 128 7.98 3.28 3.97
C ASP A 128 8.55 4.04 2.77
N PHE A 129 7.74 4.87 2.11
CA PHE A 129 8.21 5.78 1.05
C PHE A 129 9.29 6.75 1.57
N MET A 130 9.07 7.39 2.71
CA MET A 130 10.06 8.31 3.31
C MET A 130 11.34 7.58 3.74
N ARG A 131 11.23 6.42 4.40
CA ARG A 131 12.37 5.58 4.77
C ARG A 131 13.16 5.10 3.54
N ALA A 132 12.46 4.80 2.45
CA ALA A 132 13.08 4.38 1.19
C ALA A 132 13.76 5.56 0.48
N ARG A 133 13.19 6.77 0.55
CA ARG A 133 13.79 8.01 0.02
C ARG A 133 15.12 8.37 0.72
N GLU A 134 15.19 8.16 2.03
CA GLU A 134 16.39 8.38 2.85
C GLU A 134 17.48 7.31 2.61
N ASN A 135 17.09 6.05 2.36
CA ASN A 135 18.02 4.92 2.16
C ASN A 135 18.38 4.68 0.69
N ARG A 136 19.63 4.98 0.30
CA ARG A 136 20.17 4.82 -1.08
C ARG A 136 19.93 3.42 -1.71
N LYS A 137 19.84 2.35 -0.92
CA LYS A 137 19.61 0.96 -1.36
C LYS A 137 18.13 0.60 -1.60
N MET A 138 17.18 1.34 -1.03
CA MET A 138 15.74 1.13 -1.23
C MET A 138 15.17 1.97 -2.38
N LYS A 139 16.00 2.85 -2.97
CA LYS A 139 15.61 3.79 -4.02
C LYS A 139 15.11 3.13 -5.30
N GLU A 140 15.54 1.89 -5.57
CA GLU A 140 15.12 1.12 -6.75
C GLU A 140 13.62 0.78 -6.77
N ASN A 141 12.91 0.87 -5.63
CA ASN A 141 11.49 0.51 -5.54
C ASN A 141 10.56 1.71 -5.23
N LEU A 142 11.03 2.96 -5.28
CA LEU A 142 10.12 4.10 -5.17
C LEU A 142 9.46 4.37 -6.53
N PRO A 143 8.15 4.63 -6.58
CA PRO A 143 7.53 5.17 -7.76
C PRO A 143 8.13 6.54 -8.03
N ASP A 144 8.84 6.66 -9.14
CA ASP A 144 9.38 7.92 -9.64
C ASP A 144 8.25 8.68 -10.34
N GLY A 145 8.11 9.97 -10.04
CA GLY A 145 7.04 10.78 -10.63
C GLY A 145 6.53 11.95 -9.80
N THR A 146 5.73 12.79 -10.45
CA THR A 146 5.16 13.99 -9.86
C THR A 146 4.08 13.65 -8.83
N LEU A 147 4.38 13.89 -7.55
CA LEU A 147 3.44 13.67 -6.45
C LEU A 147 2.24 14.64 -6.52
N ILE A 148 1.02 14.10 -6.61
CA ILE A 148 -0.22 14.89 -6.58
C ILE A 148 -1.07 14.39 -5.41
N ALA A 149 -1.35 15.27 -4.45
CA ALA A 149 -2.16 14.94 -3.29
C ALA A 149 -3.65 15.14 -3.55
N ILE A 150 -4.49 14.29 -2.95
CA ILE A 150 -5.95 14.45 -2.94
C ILE A 150 -6.53 14.14 -1.56
N ALA A 151 -7.49 14.96 -1.14
CA ALA A 151 -8.27 14.72 0.07
C ALA A 151 -9.68 15.32 -0.07
N GLY A 152 -10.60 14.84 0.76
CA GLY A 152 -11.97 15.33 0.76
C GLY A 152 -12.87 14.60 1.74
N GLY A 153 -14.12 15.05 1.82
CA GLY A 153 -15.15 14.48 2.69
C GLY A 153 -15.66 13.12 2.21
N LYS A 154 -16.56 12.55 3.02
CA LYS A 154 -17.21 11.26 2.73
C LYS A 154 -18.20 11.37 1.57
N ASP A 155 -18.87 12.51 1.46
CA ASP A 155 -19.98 12.77 0.53
C ASP A 155 -19.51 13.26 -0.84
N GLY A 156 -18.26 12.97 -1.22
CA GLY A 156 -17.73 13.33 -2.52
C GLY A 156 -18.36 12.52 -3.65
N ASP A 157 -18.62 13.17 -4.78
CA ASP A 157 -19.08 12.51 -6.00
C ASP A 157 -17.90 11.78 -6.71
N PRO A 158 -18.00 10.46 -6.96
CA PRO A 158 -16.99 9.70 -7.69
C PRO A 158 -16.64 10.30 -9.05
N ASP A 159 -17.63 10.76 -9.82
CA ASP A 159 -17.43 11.23 -11.19
C ASP A 159 -16.65 12.55 -11.18
N ALA A 160 -16.96 13.45 -10.25
CA ALA A 160 -16.20 14.67 -10.02
C ALA A 160 -14.74 14.36 -9.60
N VAL A 161 -14.51 13.36 -8.74
CA VAL A 161 -13.16 12.91 -8.37
C VAL A 161 -12.38 12.44 -9.58
N PHE A 162 -12.99 11.58 -10.40
CA PHE A 162 -12.34 10.98 -11.57
C PHE A 162 -12.01 12.07 -12.60
N LEU A 163 -12.94 12.98 -12.86
CA LEU A 163 -12.75 14.10 -13.79
C LEU A 163 -11.56 14.98 -13.40
N LYS A 164 -11.41 15.30 -12.11
CA LYS A 164 -10.30 16.13 -11.62
C LYS A 164 -8.97 15.39 -11.68
N LEU A 165 -8.96 14.10 -11.37
CA LEU A 165 -7.77 13.27 -11.47
C LEU A 165 -7.34 13.05 -12.93
N ASP A 166 -8.29 12.86 -13.85
CA ASP A 166 -8.00 12.79 -15.29
C ASP A 166 -7.42 14.10 -15.84
N ALA A 167 -7.89 15.25 -15.35
CA ALA A 167 -7.29 16.54 -15.67
C ALA A 167 -5.86 16.67 -15.11
N ALA A 168 -5.62 16.22 -13.88
CA ALA A 168 -4.28 16.20 -13.28
C ALA A 168 -3.33 15.28 -14.05
N ARG A 169 -3.79 14.09 -14.46
CA ARG A 169 -3.02 13.10 -15.23
C ARG A 169 -2.63 13.60 -16.61
N ARG A 170 -3.50 14.37 -17.27
CA ARG A 170 -3.17 15.03 -18.55
C ARG A 170 -2.08 16.07 -18.38
N LYS A 171 -2.06 16.79 -17.26
CA LYS A 171 -1.04 17.81 -16.96
C LYS A 171 0.28 17.18 -16.48
N TYR A 172 0.20 16.10 -15.72
CA TYR A 172 1.33 15.39 -15.13
C TYR A 172 1.26 13.90 -15.51
N PRO A 173 1.79 13.51 -16.69
CA PRO A 173 1.68 12.15 -17.16
C PRO A 173 2.50 11.10 -16.38
N ASP A 174 3.37 11.55 -15.49
CA ASP A 174 4.19 10.75 -14.59
C ASP A 174 3.64 10.77 -13.16
N MET A 175 2.39 11.23 -12.95
CA MET A 175 1.92 11.49 -11.59
C MET A 175 1.86 10.24 -10.71
N VAL A 176 2.16 10.43 -9.44
CA VAL A 176 1.96 9.46 -8.36
C VAL A 176 0.92 10.05 -7.42
N LEU A 177 -0.15 9.29 -7.16
CA LEU A 177 -1.27 9.75 -6.36
C LEU A 177 -0.92 9.65 -4.86
N VAL A 178 -1.05 10.76 -4.13
CA VAL A 178 -0.91 10.79 -2.68
C VAL A 178 -2.28 10.98 -2.05
N HIS A 179 -2.67 10.09 -1.13
CA HIS A 179 -3.95 10.24 -0.44
C HIS A 179 -3.92 9.56 0.93
N GLY A 180 -4.98 9.74 1.69
CA GLY A 180 -5.02 9.32 3.08
C GLY A 180 -5.60 7.93 3.38
N GLY A 181 -6.16 7.27 2.36
CA GLY A 181 -6.84 5.97 2.49
C GLY A 181 -8.17 5.98 3.25
N GLY A 182 -8.77 7.14 3.51
CA GLY A 182 -10.08 7.27 4.14
C GLY A 182 -11.26 6.97 3.20
N PRO A 183 -12.50 6.91 3.73
CA PRO A 183 -13.72 6.75 2.93
C PRO A 183 -14.03 7.97 2.04
N GLY A 184 -14.96 7.83 1.11
CA GLY A 184 -15.41 8.90 0.21
C GLY A 184 -14.37 9.25 -0.85
N VAL A 185 -14.03 10.54 -0.96
CA VAL A 185 -13.10 11.07 -1.98
C VAL A 185 -11.79 10.29 -2.05
N GLU A 186 -11.18 10.00 -0.90
CA GLU A 186 -9.92 9.27 -0.84
C GLU A 186 -10.05 7.81 -1.30
N LYS A 187 -11.22 7.18 -1.12
CA LYS A 187 -11.54 5.83 -1.62
C LYS A 187 -11.79 5.86 -3.14
N PHE A 188 -12.48 6.87 -3.65
CA PHE A 188 -12.71 7.03 -5.09
C PHE A 188 -11.40 7.31 -5.83
N ALA A 189 -10.55 8.17 -5.30
CA ALA A 189 -9.24 8.45 -5.88
C ALA A 189 -8.35 7.20 -5.95
N ALA A 190 -8.39 6.40 -4.89
CA ALA A 190 -7.74 5.09 -4.85
C ALA A 190 -8.21 4.16 -5.98
N ARG A 191 -9.53 4.06 -6.18
CA ARG A 191 -10.14 3.27 -7.29
C ARG A 191 -9.72 3.78 -8.65
N TRP A 192 -9.71 5.09 -8.84
CA TRP A 192 -9.30 5.72 -10.09
C TRP A 192 -7.84 5.42 -10.45
N ALA A 193 -6.93 5.52 -9.46
CA ALA A 193 -5.51 5.29 -9.68
C ALA A 193 -5.23 3.83 -10.04
N GLU A 194 -5.87 2.90 -9.35
CA GLU A 194 -5.70 1.47 -9.63
C GLU A 194 -6.23 1.08 -11.02
N ALA A 195 -7.43 1.57 -11.40
CA ALA A 195 -8.00 1.34 -12.72
C ALA A 195 -7.12 1.84 -13.89
N ARG A 196 -6.18 2.77 -13.61
CA ARG A 196 -5.26 3.36 -14.59
C ARG A 196 -3.80 2.94 -14.38
N GLY A 197 -3.52 2.02 -13.45
CA GLY A 197 -2.17 1.57 -13.14
C GLY A 197 -1.26 2.68 -12.58
N ILE A 198 -1.84 3.67 -11.88
CA ILE A 198 -1.11 4.79 -11.30
C ILE A 198 -0.63 4.40 -9.91
N HIS A 199 0.66 4.64 -9.63
CA HIS A 199 1.24 4.39 -8.32
C HIS A 199 0.60 5.27 -7.25
N GLN A 200 0.42 4.71 -6.06
CA GLN A 200 -0.27 5.36 -4.95
C GLN A 200 0.63 5.38 -3.70
N ILE A 201 0.68 6.53 -3.03
CA ILE A 201 1.24 6.69 -1.70
C ILE A 201 0.09 6.95 -0.73
N VAL A 202 -0.07 6.05 0.23
CA VAL A 202 -1.16 6.10 1.21
C VAL A 202 -0.61 6.55 2.56
N CYS A 203 -0.91 7.77 2.96
CA CYS A 203 -0.63 8.28 4.30
C CYS A 203 -1.75 7.79 5.23
N ARG A 204 -1.58 6.69 5.97
CA ARG A 204 -2.61 6.19 6.89
C ARG A 204 -2.45 6.80 8.30
N PRO A 205 -3.54 7.15 9.00
CA PRO A 205 -3.44 7.62 10.37
C PRO A 205 -3.00 6.47 11.29
N ASP A 206 -1.92 6.66 12.04
CA ASP A 206 -1.45 5.69 13.04
C ASP A 206 -2.08 5.96 14.41
N TRP A 207 -3.24 5.34 14.63
CA TRP A 207 -3.99 5.47 15.89
C TRP A 207 -3.26 4.85 17.08
N ASN A 208 -2.45 3.82 16.87
CA ASN A 208 -1.71 3.16 17.95
C ASN A 208 -0.58 4.05 18.47
N ALA A 209 0.10 4.75 17.56
CA ALA A 209 1.22 5.63 17.92
C ALA A 209 0.74 7.01 18.43
N HIS A 210 -0.35 7.55 17.89
CA HIS A 210 -0.70 8.96 18.06
C HIS A 210 -2.14 9.23 18.53
N GLY A 211 -2.96 8.19 18.72
CA GLY A 211 -4.33 8.34 19.23
C GLY A 211 -5.12 9.38 18.45
N LYS A 212 -5.78 10.31 19.16
CA LYS A 212 -6.61 11.37 18.57
C LYS A 212 -5.85 12.32 17.64
N ALA A 213 -4.51 12.41 17.76
CA ALA A 213 -3.69 13.26 16.90
C ALA A 213 -3.30 12.58 15.57
N ALA A 214 -3.59 11.28 15.41
CA ALA A 214 -3.19 10.50 14.24
C ALA A 214 -3.62 11.11 12.88
N PRO A 215 -4.86 11.64 12.72
CA PRO A 215 -5.26 12.26 11.45
C PRO A 215 -4.47 13.54 11.12
N PHE A 216 -4.15 14.36 12.12
CA PHE A 216 -3.39 15.60 11.93
C PHE A 216 -1.90 15.32 11.65
N ARG A 217 -1.33 14.29 12.30
CA ARG A 217 0.05 13.83 12.03
C ARG A 217 0.17 13.27 10.62
N ARG A 218 -0.79 12.46 10.19
CA ARG A 218 -0.91 11.95 8.81
C ARG A 218 -0.95 13.07 7.76
N ASN A 219 -1.67 14.16 8.02
CA ASN A 219 -1.69 15.33 7.13
C ASN A 219 -0.29 15.97 7.01
N ALA A 220 0.40 16.12 8.14
CA ALA A 220 1.76 16.67 8.14
C ALA A 220 2.71 15.75 7.36
N GLU A 221 2.61 14.43 7.54
CA GLU A 221 3.36 13.46 6.74
C GLU A 221 3.07 13.60 5.24
N MET A 222 1.78 13.74 4.86
CA MET A 222 1.37 13.93 3.47
C MET A 222 1.97 15.19 2.85
N MET A 223 2.00 16.30 3.58
CA MET A 223 2.57 17.56 3.09
C MET A 223 4.11 17.56 3.10
N ASN A 224 4.74 16.85 4.03
CA ASN A 224 6.19 16.66 4.06
C ASN A 224 6.73 15.83 2.88
N LEU A 225 5.86 15.10 2.17
CA LEU A 225 6.22 14.51 0.88
C LEU A 225 6.49 15.57 -0.20
N LEU A 226 6.08 16.83 0.04
CA LEU A 226 6.16 17.97 -0.87
C LEU A 226 5.45 17.69 -2.20
N PRO A 227 4.15 17.34 -2.19
CA PRO A 227 3.40 17.17 -3.42
C PRO A 227 3.40 18.45 -4.25
N LYS A 228 3.39 18.30 -5.58
CA LYS A 228 3.35 19.41 -6.53
C LYS A 228 2.07 20.25 -6.42
N GLY A 229 1.00 19.63 -5.93
CA GLY A 229 -0.26 20.29 -5.64
C GLY A 229 -1.21 19.38 -4.86
N LEU A 230 -2.21 20.00 -4.23
CA LEU A 230 -3.27 19.34 -3.48
C LEU A 230 -4.62 19.60 -4.15
N ILE A 231 -5.33 18.54 -4.53
CA ILE A 231 -6.73 18.59 -4.96
C ILE A 231 -7.60 18.39 -3.72
N LEU A 232 -8.35 19.41 -3.34
CA LEU A 232 -9.15 19.41 -2.12
C LEU A 232 -10.64 19.45 -2.47
N PHE A 233 -11.34 18.37 -2.16
CA PHE A 233 -12.79 18.31 -2.25
C PHE A 233 -13.45 18.82 -0.97
N PRO A 234 -14.73 19.24 -1.02
CA PRO A 234 -15.46 19.74 0.15
C PRO A 234 -15.48 18.72 1.28
N SER A 235 -15.42 19.22 2.52
CA SER A 235 -15.43 18.40 3.73
C SER A 235 -15.78 19.28 4.92
N ASP A 236 -16.70 18.83 5.75
CA ASP A 236 -17.05 19.50 7.02
C ASP A 236 -16.06 19.13 8.15
N SER A 237 -15.00 18.39 7.85
CA SER A 237 -14.01 17.96 8.82
C SER A 237 -12.90 18.99 9.02
N GLY A 238 -12.67 19.38 10.28
CA GLY A 238 -11.50 20.16 10.68
C GLY A 238 -10.16 19.50 10.34
N ILE A 239 -10.13 18.18 10.07
CA ILE A 239 -8.94 17.47 9.59
C ILE A 239 -8.61 17.88 8.16
N THR A 240 -9.62 18.03 7.29
CA THR A 240 -9.43 18.46 5.90
C THR A 240 -9.05 19.94 5.83
N ALA A 241 -9.64 20.78 6.69
CA ALA A 241 -9.25 22.18 6.82
C ALA A 241 -7.77 22.32 7.23
N ASN A 242 -7.34 21.55 8.25
CA ASN A 242 -5.94 21.51 8.67
C ASN A 242 -4.99 21.11 7.54
N LEU A 243 -5.36 20.16 6.67
CA LEU A 243 -4.54 19.76 5.53
C LEU A 243 -4.36 20.94 4.54
N ALA A 244 -5.42 21.71 4.30
CA ALA A 244 -5.36 22.89 3.43
C ALA A 244 -4.45 23.98 4.00
N ASP A 245 -4.52 24.22 5.31
CA ASP A 245 -3.68 25.18 6.01
C ASP A 245 -2.21 24.76 5.96
N GLN A 246 -1.91 23.47 6.19
CA GLN A 246 -0.56 22.93 6.06
C GLN A 246 -0.05 23.08 4.62
N ALA A 247 -0.84 22.71 3.61
CA ALA A 247 -0.45 22.86 2.21
C ALA A 247 -0.07 24.32 1.89
N THR A 248 -0.88 25.27 2.36
CA THR A 248 -0.60 26.71 2.21
C THR A 248 0.69 27.11 2.92
N GLY A 249 0.91 26.63 4.14
CA GLY A 249 2.14 26.88 4.90
C GLY A 249 3.41 26.34 4.24
N PHE A 250 3.31 25.22 3.52
CA PHE A 250 4.40 24.65 2.71
C PHE A 250 4.53 25.28 1.31
N GLY A 251 3.67 26.24 0.95
CA GLY A 251 3.65 26.86 -0.38
C GLY A 251 3.15 25.93 -1.49
N ILE A 252 2.43 24.87 -1.14
CA ILE A 252 1.88 23.88 -2.07
C ILE A 252 0.57 24.43 -2.65
N PRO A 253 0.42 24.53 -3.99
CA PRO A 253 -0.83 24.99 -4.61
C PRO A 253 -2.01 24.08 -4.26
N VAL A 254 -3.11 24.68 -3.79
CA VAL A 254 -4.36 23.97 -3.45
C VAL A 254 -5.44 24.27 -4.49
N LEU A 255 -5.91 23.23 -5.18
CA LEU A 255 -7.09 23.28 -6.04
C LEU A 255 -8.32 22.87 -5.22
N LYS A 256 -9.11 23.85 -4.77
CA LYS A 256 -10.39 23.59 -4.12
C LYS A 256 -11.46 23.26 -5.16
N VAL A 257 -12.11 22.11 -5.02
CA VAL A 257 -13.20 21.65 -5.91
C VAL A 257 -14.53 21.99 -5.24
N GLY A 258 -15.44 22.65 -5.96
CA GLY A 258 -16.77 23.02 -5.42
C GLY A 258 -16.82 24.32 -4.60
N ALA A 259 -15.72 25.03 -4.46
CA ALA A 259 -15.75 26.43 -4.02
C ALA A 259 -16.06 27.31 -5.25
N ALA A 260 -17.25 27.91 -5.26
CA ALA A 260 -17.52 29.12 -6.02
C ALA A 260 -16.94 30.34 -5.28
#